data_AF-X1SXE5-F1
#
_entry.id   AF-X1SXE5-F1
#
_cell.length_a   1.000
_cell.length_b   1.000
_cell.length_c   1.000
_cell.angle_alpha   90.00
_cell.angle_beta   90.00
_cell.angle_gamma   90.00
#
_symmetry.space_group_name_H-M   'P 1'
#
loop_
_entity.id
_entity.type
_entity.pdbx_description
1 polymer ?
#
loop_
_entity_poly.entity_id
_entity_poly.type
_entity_poly.pdbx_seq_one_letter_code
_entity_poly.pdbx_strand_id
1 'polypeptide(L)'
;MGYSDSMTKEAILVMEVGEELDRLVATEVMGEPMPEVAPSYALDLQLAGSPVKSPKGNWLCLCRYEEDDIPTWRPLPFSIDISAAWLIIDKLTEEWTRGNKPISIEVLYDCG
;
A
#
# COMPACT_ATOMS: atom_id res chain seq x y z
N MET A 1 8.89 -2.15 -30.68
CA MET A 1 7.79 -1.19 -30.85
C MET A 1 7.16 -1.06 -29.46
N GLY A 2 7.70 -0.15 -28.65
CA GLY A 2 7.37 -0.05 -27.22
C GLY A 2 6.34 1.06 -27.02
N TYR A 3 5.09 0.68 -26.77
CA TYR A 3 4.14 1.57 -26.13
C TYR A 3 4.43 1.46 -24.63
N SER A 4 5.17 2.44 -24.10
CA SER A 4 5.13 2.74 -22.69
C SER A 4 3.78 3.43 -22.45
N ASP A 5 2.72 2.64 -22.25
CA ASP A 5 1.45 3.13 -21.73
C ASP A 5 1.69 3.56 -20.27
N SER A 6 2.25 4.76 -20.09
CA SER A 6 2.30 5.38 -18.77
C SER A 6 0.87 5.79 -18.42
N MET A 7 0.33 5.23 -17.34
CA MET A 7 -1.00 5.55 -16.85
C MET A 7 -1.15 7.07 -16.65
N THR A 8 -2.18 7.68 -17.24
CA THR A 8 -2.37 9.14 -17.18
C THR A 8 -3.02 9.54 -15.86
N LYS A 9 -2.79 10.78 -15.44
CA LYS A 9 -3.40 11.32 -14.22
C LYS A 9 -4.93 11.31 -14.31
N GLU A 10 -5.48 11.64 -15.48
CA GLU A 10 -6.91 11.64 -15.73
C GLU A 10 -7.51 10.24 -15.60
N ALA A 11 -6.79 9.21 -16.07
CA ALA A 11 -7.21 7.82 -15.92
C ALA A 11 -7.24 7.41 -14.43
N ILE A 12 -6.23 7.76 -13.65
CA ILE A 12 -6.16 7.45 -12.21
C ILE A 12 -7.32 8.11 -11.44
N LEU A 13 -7.64 9.38 -11.77
CA LEU A 13 -8.69 10.13 -11.06
C LEU A 13 -10.10 9.58 -11.26
N VAL A 14 -10.34 8.83 -12.33
CA VAL A 14 -11.64 8.20 -12.63
C VAL A 14 -11.64 6.70 -12.34
N MET A 15 -10.58 6.16 -11.73
CA MET A 15 -10.57 4.76 -11.33
C MET A 15 -11.61 4.50 -10.25
N GLU A 16 -12.35 3.42 -10.43
CA GLU A 16 -13.21 2.89 -9.39
C GLU A 16 -12.37 2.39 -8.22
N VAL A 17 -12.95 2.46 -7.01
CA VAL A 17 -12.35 1.85 -5.83
C VAL A 17 -12.26 0.33 -6.02
N GLY A 18 -11.19 -0.26 -5.48
CA GLY A 18 -10.97 -1.70 -5.55
C GLY A 18 -9.55 -2.08 -5.93
N GLU A 19 -9.39 -3.35 -6.31
CA GLU A 19 -8.09 -4.02 -6.35
C GLU A 19 -7.08 -3.37 -7.30
N GLU A 20 -7.50 -2.86 -8.45
CA GLU A 20 -6.57 -2.23 -9.41
C GLU A 20 -5.99 -0.93 -8.85
N LEU A 21 -6.84 -0.08 -8.24
CA LEU A 21 -6.39 1.15 -7.58
C LEU A 21 -5.51 0.81 -6.37
N ASP A 22 -5.89 -0.18 -5.57
CA ASP A 22 -5.13 -0.63 -4.40
C ASP A 22 -3.75 -1.18 -4.81
N ARG A 23 -3.66 -1.86 -5.94
CA ARG A 23 -2.41 -2.36 -6.53
C ARG A 23 -1.47 -1.21 -6.91
N LEU A 24 -2.02 -0.15 -7.51
CA LEU A 24 -1.25 1.05 -7.84
C LEU A 24 -0.79 1.76 -6.56
N VAL A 25 -1.65 1.88 -5.55
CA VAL A 25 -1.26 2.46 -4.26
C VAL A 25 -0.13 1.63 -3.63
N ALA A 26 -0.25 0.30 -3.57
CA ALA A 26 0.80 -0.57 -3.02
C ALA A 26 2.15 -0.39 -3.75
N THR A 27 2.12 -0.32 -5.08
CA THR A 27 3.33 -0.28 -5.91
C THR A 27 3.95 1.12 -5.96
N GLU A 28 3.16 2.12 -6.34
CA GLU A 28 3.64 3.47 -6.64
C GLU A 28 3.68 4.36 -5.39
N VAL A 29 2.65 4.27 -4.54
CA VAL A 29 2.56 5.13 -3.35
C VAL A 29 3.30 4.49 -2.19
N MET A 30 3.09 3.20 -1.90
CA MET A 30 3.75 2.50 -0.78
C MET A 30 5.14 1.97 -1.16
N GLY A 31 5.47 1.90 -2.45
CA GLY A 31 6.80 1.52 -2.92
C GLY A 31 7.12 0.05 -2.65
N GLU A 32 6.12 -0.83 -2.71
CA GLU A 32 6.28 -2.27 -2.59
C GLU A 32 5.69 -2.97 -3.83
N PRO A 33 6.51 -3.51 -4.73
CA PRO A 33 6.00 -4.29 -5.85
C PRO A 33 5.33 -5.58 -5.37
N MET A 34 4.41 -6.10 -6.17
CA MET A 34 3.79 -7.39 -5.90
C MET A 34 4.86 -8.48 -5.79
N PRO A 35 4.88 -9.31 -4.72
CA PRO A 35 5.82 -10.41 -4.65
C PRO A 35 5.59 -11.45 -5.74
N GLU A 36 6.67 -12.00 -6.30
CA GLU A 36 6.60 -12.97 -7.40
C GLU A 36 6.19 -14.37 -6.94
N VAL A 37 6.53 -14.73 -5.70
CA VAL A 37 6.34 -16.08 -5.17
C VAL A 37 5.28 -16.06 -4.07
N ALA A 38 4.20 -16.80 -4.29
CA ALA A 38 3.21 -17.08 -3.26
C ALA A 38 3.66 -18.31 -2.43
N PRO A 39 3.72 -18.23 -1.08
CA PRO A 39 4.15 -19.36 -0.27
C PRO A 39 3.14 -20.51 -0.33
N SER A 40 3.63 -21.74 -0.43
CA SER A 40 2.78 -22.95 -0.48
C SER A 40 1.96 -23.18 0.80
N TYR A 41 2.41 -22.64 1.94
CA TYR A 41 1.75 -22.73 3.24
C TYR A 41 0.75 -21.58 3.51
N ALA A 42 0.43 -20.77 2.50
CA ALA A 42 -0.46 -19.61 2.67
C ALA A 42 -1.87 -20.02 3.14
N LEU A 43 -2.40 -21.13 2.62
CA LEU A 43 -3.73 -21.62 3.01
C LEU A 43 -3.79 -21.98 4.50
N ASP A 44 -2.81 -22.72 5.00
CA ASP A 44 -2.76 -23.13 6.41
C ASP A 44 -2.75 -21.92 7.35
N LEU A 45 -1.93 -20.91 7.01
CA LEU A 45 -1.84 -19.67 7.79
C LEU A 45 -3.11 -18.83 7.70
N GLN A 46 -3.77 -18.79 6.55
CA GLN A 46 -5.07 -18.12 6.41
C GLN A 46 -6.14 -18.81 7.26
N LEU A 47 -6.24 -20.13 7.24
CA LEU A 47 -7.17 -20.91 8.06
C LEU A 47 -6.89 -20.74 9.57
N ALA A 48 -5.63 -20.53 9.95
CA ALA A 48 -5.24 -20.18 11.31
C ALA A 48 -5.53 -18.72 11.70
N GLY A 49 -6.11 -17.91 10.80
CA GLY A 49 -6.44 -16.50 11.04
C GLY A 49 -5.25 -15.54 10.94
N SER A 50 -4.13 -15.98 10.36
CA SER A 50 -2.90 -15.20 10.23
C SER A 50 -2.37 -15.23 8.79
N PRO A 51 -3.10 -14.67 7.81
CA PRO A 51 -2.70 -14.70 6.40
C PRO A 51 -1.30 -14.11 6.20
N VAL A 52 -0.56 -14.65 5.22
CA VAL A 52 0.80 -14.19 4.93
C VAL A 52 0.77 -12.75 4.45
N LYS A 53 1.69 -11.94 4.98
CA LYS A 53 1.90 -10.56 4.56
C LYS A 53 3.22 -10.42 3.82
N SER A 54 3.31 -9.50 2.87
CA SER A 54 4.59 -9.10 2.28
C SER A 54 5.52 -8.47 3.33
N PRO A 55 6.83 -8.33 3.05
CA PRO A 55 7.78 -7.76 4.00
C PRO A 55 7.41 -6.37 4.55
N LYS A 56 6.82 -5.48 3.73
CA LYS A 56 6.32 -4.19 4.19
C LYS A 56 4.82 -4.20 4.50
N GLY A 57 4.16 -5.34 4.34
CA GLY A 57 2.77 -5.57 4.71
C GLY A 57 1.72 -4.97 3.76
N ASN A 58 2.09 -4.42 2.60
CA ASN A 58 1.12 -3.84 1.66
C ASN A 58 0.42 -4.88 0.77
N TRP A 59 0.83 -6.15 0.86
CA TRP A 59 0.19 -7.26 0.17
C TRP A 59 -0.15 -8.39 1.13
N LEU A 60 -1.27 -9.05 0.87
CA LEU A 60 -1.72 -10.24 1.55
C LEU A 60 -1.74 -11.41 0.56
N CYS A 61 -1.13 -12.53 0.93
CA CYS A 61 -1.29 -13.76 0.16
C CYS A 61 -2.56 -14.45 0.67
N LEU A 62 -3.55 -14.56 -0.21
CA LEU A 62 -4.86 -15.11 0.11
C LEU A 62 -5.20 -16.27 -0.82
N CYS A 63 -5.86 -17.27 -0.28
CA CYS A 63 -6.48 -18.38 -1.00
C CYS A 63 -7.99 -18.12 -1.03
N ARG A 64 -8.56 -17.93 -2.21
CA ARG A 64 -10.01 -17.78 -2.40
C ARG A 64 -10.59 -19.09 -2.93
N TYR A 65 -11.73 -19.48 -2.38
CA TYR A 65 -12.44 -20.69 -2.80
C TYR A 65 -12.83 -20.63 -4.27
N GLU A 66 -13.21 -19.44 -4.76
CA GLU A 66 -13.57 -19.20 -6.16
C GLU A 66 -12.37 -19.31 -7.12
N GLU A 67 -11.16 -19.38 -6.60
CA GLU A 67 -9.89 -19.44 -7.35
C GLU A 67 -9.12 -20.74 -7.03
N ASP A 68 -9.86 -21.82 -6.79
CA ASP A 68 -9.33 -23.16 -6.49
C ASP A 68 -8.36 -23.19 -5.30
N ASP A 69 -8.55 -22.27 -4.34
CA ASP A 69 -7.67 -22.06 -3.19
C ASP A 69 -6.19 -21.82 -3.56
N ILE A 70 -5.92 -21.36 -4.79
CA ILE A 70 -4.58 -21.04 -5.26
C ILE A 70 -4.06 -19.79 -4.53
N PRO A 71 -2.92 -19.87 -3.81
CA PRO A 71 -2.34 -18.72 -3.14
C PRO A 71 -2.04 -17.58 -4.12
N THR A 72 -2.67 -16.43 -3.91
CA THR A 72 -2.51 -15.26 -4.78
C THR A 72 -2.27 -14.01 -3.94
N TRP A 73 -1.31 -13.19 -4.37
CA TRP A 73 -1.05 -11.89 -3.75
C TRP A 73 -2.13 -10.89 -4.13
N ARG A 74 -2.72 -10.26 -3.11
CA ARG A 74 -3.68 -9.17 -3.24
C ARG A 74 -3.13 -7.93 -2.51
N PRO A 75 -3.32 -6.73 -3.04
CA PRO A 75 -2.97 -5.52 -2.30
C PRO A 75 -3.83 -5.39 -1.05
N LEU A 76 -3.33 -4.67 -0.05
CA LEU A 76 -4.19 -4.20 1.03
C LEU A 76 -5.33 -3.33 0.47
N PRO A 77 -6.51 -3.35 1.11
CA PRO A 77 -7.70 -2.64 0.65
C PRO A 77 -7.63 -1.12 0.89
N PHE A 78 -6.62 -0.45 0.36
CA PHE A 78 -6.32 0.97 0.57
C PHE A 78 -7.46 1.93 0.24
N SER A 79 -8.28 1.61 -0.75
CA SER A 79 -9.38 2.44 -1.25
C SER A 79 -10.70 2.23 -0.53
N ILE A 80 -10.85 1.15 0.23
CA ILE A 80 -12.13 0.77 0.86
C ILE A 80 -12.05 0.54 2.37
N ASP A 81 -10.84 0.35 2.93
CA ASP A 81 -10.61 0.20 4.37
C ASP A 81 -9.85 1.40 4.93
N ILE A 82 -10.43 2.06 5.94
CA ILE A 82 -9.84 3.27 6.54
C ILE A 82 -8.50 2.97 7.22
N SER A 83 -8.33 1.78 7.80
CA SER A 83 -7.10 1.42 8.50
C SER A 83 -5.94 1.28 7.52
N ALA A 84 -6.19 0.65 6.36
CA ALA A 84 -5.24 0.57 5.26
C ALA A 84 -4.97 1.97 4.67
N ALA A 85 -6.01 2.77 4.42
CA ALA A 85 -5.88 4.12 3.90
C ALA A 85 -5.00 5.01 4.80
N TRP A 86 -5.07 4.82 6.12
CA TRP A 86 -4.27 5.60 7.07
C TRP A 86 -2.76 5.38 6.90
N LEU A 87 -2.33 4.19 6.48
CA LEU A 87 -0.91 3.90 6.21
C LEU A 87 -0.34 4.80 5.10
N ILE A 88 -1.19 5.20 4.14
CA ILE A 88 -0.79 6.14 3.08
C ILE A 88 -0.48 7.51 3.69
N ILE A 89 -1.33 7.97 4.62
CA ILE A 89 -1.16 9.26 5.29
C ILE A 89 0.12 9.25 6.13
N ASP A 90 0.35 8.18 6.89
CA ASP A 90 1.57 8.02 7.70
C ASP A 90 2.82 8.09 6.81
N LYS A 91 2.81 7.37 5.68
CA LYS A 91 3.91 7.39 4.71
C LYS A 91 4.16 8.80 4.14
N LEU A 92 3.11 9.46 3.63
CA LEU A 92 3.24 10.79 3.02
C LEU A 92 3.66 11.83 4.05
N THR A 93 3.23 11.70 5.30
CA THR A 93 3.65 12.57 6.40
C THR A 93 5.12 12.36 6.74
N GLU A 94 5.58 11.11 6.80
CA GLU A 94 7.00 10.79 7.02
C GLU A 94 7.87 11.34 5.88
N GLU A 95 7.46 11.16 4.62
CA GLU A 95 8.21 11.69 3.48
C GLU A 95 8.25 13.22 3.47
N TRP A 96 7.12 13.87 3.79
CA TRP A 96 7.04 15.32 3.92
C TRP A 96 7.94 15.87 5.02
N THR A 97 7.95 15.24 6.20
CA THR A 97 8.79 15.64 7.34
C THR A 97 10.27 15.37 7.10
N ARG A 98 10.62 14.34 6.33
CA ARG A 98 12.00 14.08 5.92
C ARG A 98 12.52 15.13 4.94
N GLY A 99 11.66 15.58 4.01
CA GLY A 99 12.00 16.58 3.00
C GLY A 99 12.02 18.02 3.53
N ASN A 100 11.25 18.31 4.57
CA ASN A 100 11.10 19.66 5.12
C ASN A 100 11.64 19.72 6.56
N LYS A 101 12.64 20.58 6.80
CA LYS A 101 13.06 20.88 8.18
C LYS A 101 11.84 21.38 8.96
N PRO A 102 11.58 20.87 10.18
CA PRO A 102 10.56 21.47 11.04
C PRO A 102 10.87 22.96 11.19
N ILE A 103 9.84 23.81 11.06
CA ILE A 103 9.99 25.23 11.34
C ILE A 103 10.27 25.36 12.84
N SER A 104 11.54 25.53 13.23
CA SER A 104 11.91 25.89 14.59
C SER A 104 11.50 27.33 14.82
N ILE A 105 10.44 27.55 15.60
CA ILE A 105 10.10 28.87 16.13
C ILE A 105 10.89 29.02 17.43
N GLU A 106 12.03 29.70 17.38
CA GLU A 106 12.74 30.13 18.57
C GLU A 106 11.99 31.31 19.19
N VAL A 107 11.33 31.07 20.33
CA VAL A 107 10.69 32.12 21.13
C VAL A 107 11.75 32.73 22.04
N LEU A 108 12.28 33.88 21.63
CA LEU A 108 13.14 34.71 22.49
C LEU A 108 12.25 35.39 23.55
N TYR A 109 12.44 35.01 24.81
CA TYR A 109 11.88 35.75 25.93
C TYR A 109 12.82 36.92 26.26
N ASP A 110 12.35 38.14 26.03
CA ASP A 110 13.02 39.35 26.49
C ASP A 110 12.63 39.60 27.95
N CYS A 111 13.45 39.09 28.87
CA CYS A 111 13.30 39.36 30.30
C CYS A 111 13.99 40.69 30.60
N GLY A 112 13.24 41.78 30.47
CA GLY A 112 13.65 43.13 30.89
C GLY A 112 13.85 43.29 32.39
#